data_AF-A0A833D3F8-F1
#
_entry.id   AF-A0A833D3F8-F1
#
_cell.length_a   1.000
_cell.length_b   1.000
_cell.length_c   1.000
_cell.angle_alpha   90.00
_cell.angle_beta   90.00
_cell.angle_gamma   90.00
#
_symmetry.space_group_name_H-M   'P 1'
#
loop_
_entity.id
_entity.type
_entity.pdbx_description
1 polymer ?
#
loop_
_entity_poly.entity_id
_entity_poly.type
_entity_poly.pdbx_seq_one_letter_code
_entity_poly.pdbx_strand_id
1 'polypeptide(L)' 'MQLIFRLLRLVSNPVYGGRWHFNAIEARSRKRKGEIEHVYADAPAIIEPAAVPKWRAVGRFVNWVISEG' A
#
# COMPACT_ATOMS: atom_id res chain seq x y z
N MET A 1 12.81 -3.57 15.87
CA MET A 1 12.66 -3.78 14.41
C MET A 1 11.23 -4.06 13.97
N GLN A 2 10.54 -5.09 14.48
CA GLN A 2 9.17 -5.47 14.04
C GLN A 2 8.11 -4.34 14.09
N LEU A 3 8.19 -3.43 15.06
CA LEU A 3 7.23 -2.33 15.22
C LEU A 3 7.28 -1.32 14.06
N ILE A 4 8.50 -0.96 13.61
CA ILE A 4 8.70 -0.01 12.50
C ILE A 4 8.12 -0.56 11.20
N PHE A 5 8.30 -1.87 10.94
CA PHE A 5 7.72 -2.51 9.77
C PHE A 5 6.18 -2.54 9.79
N ARG A 6 5.59 -2.81 10.96
CA ARG A 6 4.13 -2.75 11.11
C ARG A 6 3.61 -1.34 10.86
N LEU A 7 4.31 -0.33 11.38
CA LEU A 7 3.96 1.08 11.17
C LEU A 7 4.06 1.47 9.68
N LEU A 8 5.17 1.11 9.01
CA LEU A 8 5.38 1.35 7.58
C LEU A 8 4.32 0.66 6.72
N ARG A 9 3.95 -0.57 7.06
CA ARG A 9 2.91 -1.33 6.37
C ARG A 9 1.51 -0.74 6.57
N LEU A 10 1.29 -0.10 7.71
CA LEU A 10 0.08 0.67 7.99
C LEU A 10 0.04 1.93 7.11
N VAL A 11 1.04 2.81 7.19
CA VAL A 11 1.02 4.12 6.51
C VAL A 11 1.19 4.03 4.99
N SER A 12 1.74 2.93 4.46
CA SER A 12 1.85 2.70 3.02
C SER A 12 0.58 2.10 2.40
N ASN A 13 -0.39 1.67 3.21
CA ASN A 13 -1.62 1.09 2.72
C ASN A 13 -2.53 2.20 2.12
N PRO A 14 -2.94 2.10 0.84
CA PRO A 14 -3.78 3.10 0.16
C PRO A 14 -5.07 3.43 0.89
N VAL A 15 -5.60 2.51 1.69
CA VAL A 15 -6.79 2.68 2.52
C VAL A 15 -6.71 3.97 3.34
N TYR A 16 -5.57 4.22 3.98
CA TYR A 16 -5.39 5.39 4.84
C TYR A 16 -5.30 6.70 4.07
N GLY A 17 -4.96 6.62 2.78
CA GLY A 17 -4.98 7.73 1.83
C GLY A 17 -6.34 7.98 1.17
N GLY A 18 -7.39 7.32 1.64
CA GLY A 18 -8.75 7.46 1.11
C GLY A 18 -9.03 6.64 -0.15
N ARG A 19 -8.20 5.65 -0.47
CA ARG A 19 -8.47 4.72 -1.60
C ARG A 19 -8.52 3.28 -1.12
N TRP A 20 -9.70 2.69 -1.22
CA TRP A 20 -9.86 1.24 -1.08
C TRP A 20 -9.64 0.56 -2.42
N HIS A 21 -8.88 -0.53 -2.41
CA HIS A 21 -8.74 -1.39 -3.59
C HIS A 21 -9.35 -2.75 -3.31
N PHE A 22 -10.19 -3.20 -4.23
CA PHE A 22 -10.84 -4.49 -4.20
C PHE A 22 -10.31 -5.34 -5.37
N ASN A 23 -10.53 -6.65 -5.30
CA ASN A 23 -10.25 -7.58 -6.39
C ASN A 23 -8.74 -7.76 -6.70
N ALA A 24 -7.88 -7.70 -5.68
CA ALA A 24 -6.45 -7.95 -5.85
C ALA A 24 -6.14 -9.39 -6.33
N ILE A 25 -7.09 -10.31 -6.18
CA ILE A 25 -6.98 -11.72 -6.58
C ILE A 25 -8.10 -12.04 -7.57
N GLU A 26 -7.75 -12.60 -8.72
CA GLU A 26 -8.71 -13.11 -9.69
C GLU A 26 -9.48 -14.29 -9.09
N ALA A 27 -10.82 -14.22 -9.10
CA ALA A 27 -11.67 -15.23 -8.46
C ALA A 27 -11.45 -16.65 -9.03
N ARG A 28 -11.23 -16.77 -10.35
CA ARG A 28 -11.13 -18.07 -11.04
C ARG A 28 -9.76 -18.70 -10.93
N SER A 29 -8.70 -17.93 -11.17
CA SER A 29 -7.32 -18.44 -11.21
C SER A 29 -6.59 -18.32 -9.86
N ARG A 30 -7.16 -17.56 -8.92
CA ARG A 30 -6.53 -17.17 -7.64
C ARG A 30 -5.19 -16.44 -7.82
N LYS A 31 -4.87 -15.97 -9.04
CA LYS A 31 -3.67 -15.18 -9.31
C LYS A 31 -3.89 -13.74 -8.89
N ARG A 32 -2.79 -13.07 -8.52
CA ARG A 32 -2.80 -11.65 -8.22
C ARG A 32 -3.05 -10.87 -9.51
N LYS A 33 -4.04 -9.97 -9.48
CA LYS A 33 -4.33 -9.06 -10.59
C LYS A 33 -3.25 -7.98 -10.70
N GLY A 34 -2.99 -7.53 -11.93
CA GLY A 34 -2.08 -6.42 -12.19
C GLY A 34 -2.59 -5.13 -11.54
N GLU A 35 -1.70 -4.18 -11.21
CA GLU A 35 -2.11 -2.93 -10.52
C GLU A 35 -3.15 -2.13 -11.32
N ILE A 36 -3.11 -2.18 -12.65
CA ILE A 36 -4.07 -1.49 -13.55
C ILE A 36 -5.48 -2.12 -13.45
N GLU A 37 -5.57 -3.38 -13.07
CA GLU A 37 -6.82 -4.13 -12.97
C GLU A 37 -7.48 -4.04 -11.59
N HIS A 38 -6.86 -3.32 -10.65
CA HIS A 38 -7.41 -3.12 -9.31
C HIS A 38 -8.58 -2.14 -9.40
N VAL A 39 -9.70 -2.52 -8.81
CA VAL A 39 -10.87 -1.64 -8.70
C VAL A 39 -10.69 -0.79 -7.46
N TYR A 40 -10.72 0.53 -7.62
CA TYR A 40 -10.61 1.47 -6.52
C TYR A 40 -11.97 2.07 -6.15
N ALA A 41 -12.22 2.23 -4.87
CA ALA A 41 -13.33 3.02 -4.34
C ALA A 41 -12.79 4.10 -3.39
N ASP A 42 -13.54 5.20 -3.28
CA ASP A 42 -13.22 6.24 -2.33
C ASP A 42 -13.53 5.79 -0.91
N ALA A 43 -12.64 6.12 0.02
CA ALA A 43 -12.76 5.85 1.44
C ALA A 43 -12.47 7.14 2.22
N PRO A 44 -13.00 7.30 3.45
CA PRO A 44 -12.62 8.40 4.31
C PRO A 44 -11.10 8.35 4.57
N ALA A 45 -10.38 9.38 4.13
CA ALA A 45 -8.94 9.45 4.29
C ALA A 45 -8.60 9.79 5.76
N ILE A 46 -7.75 8.98 6.38
CA ILE A 46 -7.19 9.26 7.72
C ILE A 46 -5.92 10.11 7.58
N ILE A 47 -5.19 9.93 6.48
CA ILE A 47 -4.00 10.68 6.11
C ILE A 47 -4.34 11.54 4.90
N GLU A 48 -3.86 12.78 4.88
CA GLU A 48 -4.03 13.65 3.72
C GLU A 48 -3.54 12.96 2.42
N PRO A 49 -4.38 12.86 1.37
CA PRO A 49 -4.05 12.10 0.16
C PRO A 49 -2.74 12.54 -0.51
N ALA A 50 -2.41 13.83 -0.42
CA ALA A 50 -1.17 14.39 -0.96
C ALA A 50 0.10 13.88 -0.25
N ALA A 51 -0.02 13.36 0.98
CA ALA A 51 1.09 12.80 1.73
C ALA A 51 1.37 11.33 1.40
N VAL A 52 0.41 10.61 0.79
CA VAL A 52 0.50 9.17 0.48
C VAL A 52 1.72 8.82 -0.40
N PRO A 53 2.05 9.57 -1.47
CA PRO A 53 3.23 9.27 -2.29
C PRO A 53 4.54 9.34 -1.50
N LYS A 54 4.66 10.29 -0.56
CA LYS A 54 5.83 10.45 0.30
C LYS A 54 6.02 9.23 1.21
N TRP A 55 4.95 8.79 1.87
CA TRP A 55 5.00 7.60 2.74
C TRP A 55 5.29 6.30 1.98
N ARG A 56 4.80 6.17 0.75
CA ARG A 56 5.17 5.02 -0.11
C ARG A 56 6.65 5.03 -0.50
N ALA A 57 7.22 6.20 -0.79
CA ALA A 57 8.65 6.33 -1.09
C ALA A 57 9.52 5.93 0.11
N VAL A 58 9.16 6.37 1.32
CA VAL A 58 9.83 5.97 2.57
C VAL A 58 9.74 4.46 2.78
N GLY A 59 8.56 3.86 2.59
CA GLY A 59 8.38 2.41 2.69
C GLY A 59 9.26 1.62 1.71
N ARG A 60 9.39 2.09 0.46
CA ARG A 60 10.28 1.47 -0.54
C ARG A 60 11.75 1.61 -0.16
N PHE A 61 12.17 2.79 0.27
CA PHE A 61 13.54 3.06 0.70
C PHE A 61 13.95 2.17 1.87
N VAL A 62 13.11 2.08 2.90
CA VAL A 62 13.40 1.22 4.07
C VAL A 62 13.50 -0.25 3.67
N ASN A 63 12.62 -0.75 2.79
CA ASN A 63 12.73 -2.12 2.29
C ASN A 63 14.02 -2.35 1.50
N TRP A 64 14.44 -1.38 0.69
CA TRP A 64 15.67 -1.45 -0.12
C TRP A 64 16.93 -1.50 0.75
N VAL A 65 17.06 -0.60 1.74
CA VAL A 65 18.20 -0.59 2.69
C VAL A 65 18.35 -1.94 3.39
N ILE A 66 17.25 -2.62 3.66
CA ILE A 66 17.24 -3.89 4.40
C ILE A 66 17.48 -5.09 3.49
N SER A 67 17.19 -4.98 2.19
CA SER A 67 17.50 -6.03 1.21
C SER A 67 18.95 -6.00 0.73
N GLU A 68 19.62 -4.84 0.80
CA GLU A 68 21.04 -4.69 0.43
C GLU A 68 22.00 -4.74 1.62
N GLY A 69 21.47 -4.79 2.86
CA GLY A 69 22.23 -4.87 4.10
C GLY A 69 22.40 -6.28 4.64
#